data_AF-A0A7V8SSE2-F1
#
_entry.id   AF-A0A7V8SSE2-F1
#
_cell.length_a   1.000
_cell.length_b   1.000
_cell.length_c   1.000
_cell.angle_alpha   90.00
_cell.angle_beta   90.00
_cell.angle_gamma   90.00
#
_symmetry.space_group_name_H-M   'P 1'
#
loop_
_entity.id
_entity.type
_entity.pdbx_description
1 polymer ?
#
loop_
_entity_poly.entity_id
_entity_poly.type
_entity_poly.pdbx_seq_one_letter_code
_entity_poly.pdbx_strand_id
1 'polypeptide(L)'
;MEERLAQRIRLFQETGQVSAEVAEFVSGELDALSAEGLRVSEETAGMLTSHLLLALTRLLEGGALAASPLEGRVTAELADEPEALARAGALAERAEAVLGAALPDPEVGFLALHLAVLRRRSPPVAEGPEARPAR
;
A
#
# COMPACT_ATOMS: atom_id res chain seq x y z
N MET A 1 -12.77 -1.67 -3.69
CA MET A 1 -12.43 -1.17 -2.34
C MET A 1 -13.65 -1.07 -1.40
N GLU A 2 -13.47 -1.24 -0.08
CA GLU A 2 -14.51 -1.03 0.95
C GLU A 2 -14.86 0.46 1.18
N GLU A 3 -16.13 0.76 1.47
CA GLU A 3 -16.65 2.12 1.65
C GLU A 3 -15.98 2.93 2.77
N ARG A 4 -15.60 2.31 3.89
CA ARG A 4 -14.89 3.01 4.98
C ARG A 4 -13.51 3.49 4.56
N LEU A 5 -12.77 2.66 3.82
CA LEU A 5 -11.46 3.03 3.31
C LEU A 5 -11.58 4.17 2.29
N ALA A 6 -12.59 4.12 1.43
CA ALA A 6 -12.89 5.20 0.49
C ALA A 6 -13.27 6.51 1.21
N GLN A 7 -14.06 6.42 2.29
CA GLN A 7 -14.39 7.58 3.13
C GLN A 7 -13.14 8.20 3.75
N ARG A 8 -12.20 7.38 4.19
CA ARG A 8 -10.94 7.86 4.75
C ARG A 8 -10.12 8.65 3.76
N ILE A 9 -10.00 8.18 2.52
CA ILE A 9 -9.31 8.91 1.44
C ILE A 9 -10.00 10.26 1.20
N ARG A 10 -11.34 10.27 1.12
CA ARG A 10 -12.12 11.51 0.97
C ARG A 10 -11.86 12.49 2.12
N LEU A 11 -11.78 12.01 3.37
CA LEU A 11 -11.49 12.88 4.51
C LEU A 11 -10.12 13.56 4.39
N PHE A 12 -9.07 12.83 3.99
CA PHE A 12 -7.74 13.43 3.76
C PHE A 12 -7.77 14.51 2.67
N GLN A 13 -8.58 14.33 1.63
CA GLN A 13 -8.75 15.29 0.56
C GLN A 13 -9.58 16.51 1.01
N GLU A 14 -10.71 16.29 1.69
CA GLU A 14 -11.61 17.35 2.18
C GLU A 14 -10.94 18.24 3.24
N THR A 15 -10.06 17.69 4.06
CA THR A 15 -9.27 18.45 5.04
C THR A 15 -8.08 19.19 4.43
N GLY A 16 -7.84 19.02 3.12
CA GLY A 16 -6.71 19.63 2.41
C GLY A 16 -5.35 19.03 2.79
N GLN A 17 -5.32 17.89 3.48
CA GLN A 17 -4.08 17.19 3.82
C GLN A 17 -3.47 16.47 2.60
N VAL A 18 -4.25 16.24 1.55
CA VAL A 18 -3.83 15.54 0.34
C VAL A 18 -4.50 16.18 -0.88
N SER A 19 -3.76 16.30 -2.00
CA SER A 19 -4.31 16.78 -3.26
C SER A 19 -5.24 15.75 -3.91
N ALA A 20 -6.13 16.21 -4.80
CA ALA A 20 -7.01 15.31 -5.55
C ALA A 20 -6.22 14.27 -6.37
N GLU A 21 -5.09 14.70 -6.96
CA GLU A 21 -4.22 13.85 -7.79
C GLU A 21 -3.60 12.70 -6.98
N VAL A 22 -3.12 12.98 -5.76
CA VAL A 22 -2.57 11.95 -4.87
C VAL A 22 -3.68 11.01 -4.40
N ALA A 23 -4.85 11.54 -4.05
CA ALA A 23 -5.99 10.73 -3.62
C ALA A 23 -6.47 9.79 -4.74
N GLU A 24 -6.53 10.28 -5.99
CA GLU A 24 -6.88 9.49 -7.17
C GLU A 24 -5.84 8.40 -7.45
N PHE A 25 -4.55 8.75 -7.44
CA PHE A 25 -3.46 7.80 -7.62
C PHE A 25 -3.51 6.66 -6.59
N VAL A 26 -3.61 7.00 -5.30
CA VAL A 26 -3.67 5.99 -4.23
C VAL A 26 -4.92 5.13 -4.34
N SER A 27 -6.07 5.72 -4.69
CA SER A 27 -7.30 4.95 -4.92
C SER A 27 -7.14 3.93 -6.06
N GLY A 28 -6.51 4.35 -7.18
CA GLY A 28 -6.23 3.47 -8.31
C GLY A 28 -5.30 2.31 -7.95
N GLU A 29 -4.26 2.58 -7.16
CA GLU A 29 -3.35 1.53 -6.67
C GLU A 29 -4.06 0.52 -5.76
N LEU A 30 -4.94 0.99 -4.88
CA LEU A 30 -5.74 0.12 -3.99
C LEU A 30 -6.76 -0.71 -4.76
N ASP A 31 -7.38 -0.14 -5.79
CA ASP A 31 -8.31 -0.89 -6.65
C ASP A 31 -7.57 -1.93 -7.49
N ALA A 32 -6.34 -1.64 -7.95
CA ALA A 32 -5.49 -2.63 -8.62
C ALA A 32 -5.15 -3.81 -7.68
N LEU A 33 -4.76 -3.53 -6.43
CA LEU A 33 -4.52 -4.56 -5.42
C LEU A 33 -5.79 -5.40 -5.15
N SER A 34 -6.95 -4.75 -5.10
CA SER A 34 -8.23 -5.44 -4.95
C SER A 34 -8.56 -6.33 -6.16
N ALA A 35 -8.24 -5.89 -7.38
CA ALA A 35 -8.45 -6.66 -8.61
C ALA A 35 -7.50 -7.86 -8.71
N GLU A 36 -6.32 -7.78 -8.09
CA GLU A 36 -5.37 -8.89 -7.92
C GLU A 36 -5.83 -9.92 -6.85
N GLY A 37 -6.98 -9.69 -6.22
CA GLY A 37 -7.57 -10.61 -5.23
C GLY A 37 -7.14 -10.35 -3.79
N LEU A 38 -6.40 -9.27 -3.52
CA LEU A 38 -6.09 -8.87 -2.15
C LEU A 38 -7.31 -8.29 -1.45
N ARG A 39 -7.43 -8.55 -0.15
CA ARG A 39 -8.49 -7.98 0.67
C ARG A 39 -8.14 -6.53 0.99
N VAL A 40 -8.77 -5.59 0.29
CA VAL A 40 -8.55 -4.15 0.48
C VAL A 40 -9.73 -3.52 1.23
N SER A 41 -9.54 -3.39 2.55
CA SER A 41 -10.48 -2.78 3.50
C SER A 41 -9.78 -1.81 4.44
N GLU A 42 -10.55 -1.07 5.25
CA GLU A 42 -9.99 -0.20 6.29
C GLU A 42 -9.08 -0.98 7.26
N GLU A 43 -9.51 -2.17 7.66
CA GLU A 43 -8.79 -3.05 8.59
C GLU A 43 -7.44 -3.55 8.04
N THR A 44 -7.38 -3.79 6.74
CA THR A 44 -6.25 -4.48 6.08
C THR A 44 -5.30 -3.50 5.41
N ALA A 45 -5.84 -2.48 4.75
CA ALA A 45 -5.11 -1.52 3.93
C ALA A 45 -5.11 -0.10 4.50
N GLY A 46 -5.76 0.16 5.65
CA GLY A 46 -5.80 1.50 6.26
C GLY A 46 -4.41 2.09 6.49
N MET A 47 -3.51 1.37 7.17
CA MET A 47 -2.14 1.87 7.41
C MET A 47 -1.36 2.12 6.12
N LEU A 48 -1.40 1.19 5.16
CA LEU A 48 -0.80 1.35 3.83
C LEU A 48 -1.31 2.62 3.15
N THR A 49 -2.63 2.81 3.16
CA THR A 49 -3.27 3.93 2.51
C THR A 49 -2.85 5.26 3.16
N SER A 50 -2.72 5.31 4.50
CA SER A 50 -2.29 6.55 5.17
C SER A 50 -0.84 6.87 4.88
N HIS A 51 0.01 5.84 4.88
CA HIS A 51 1.41 5.99 4.57
C HIS A 51 1.59 6.55 3.16
N LEU A 52 0.96 5.94 2.14
CA LEU A 52 1.04 6.40 0.75
C LEU A 52 0.55 7.85 0.58
N LEU A 53 -0.64 8.16 1.10
CA LEU A 53 -1.21 9.51 1.00
C LEU A 53 -0.26 10.56 1.59
N LEU A 54 0.30 10.32 2.79
CA LEU A 54 1.16 11.27 3.47
C LEU A 54 2.57 11.34 2.87
N ALA A 55 3.16 10.21 2.47
CA ALA A 55 4.49 10.15 1.88
C ALA A 55 4.52 10.86 0.53
N LEU A 56 3.53 10.60 -0.33
CA LEU A 56 3.43 11.24 -1.65
C LEU A 56 3.15 12.74 -1.52
N THR A 57 2.19 13.17 -0.68
CA THR A 57 1.95 14.60 -0.45
C THR A 57 3.23 15.29 0.01
N ARG A 58 3.93 14.72 1.00
CA ARG A 58 5.15 15.32 1.53
C ARG A 58 6.24 15.48 0.47
N LEU A 59 6.42 14.49 -0.40
CA LEU A 59 7.39 14.59 -1.51
C LEU A 59 7.01 15.68 -2.50
N LEU A 60 5.74 15.77 -2.87
CA LEU A 60 5.24 16.80 -3.79
C LEU A 60 5.35 18.21 -3.21
N GLU A 61 5.26 18.35 -1.89
CA GLU A 61 5.50 19.60 -1.17
C GLU A 61 7.00 19.93 -1.02
N GLY A 62 7.90 19.12 -1.57
CA GLY A 62 9.36 19.30 -1.48
C GLY A 62 9.95 18.86 -0.13
N GLY A 63 9.17 18.16 0.70
CA GLY A 63 9.64 17.58 1.95
C GLY A 63 10.53 16.37 1.72
N ALA A 64 11.57 16.23 2.54
CA ALA A 64 12.40 15.03 2.54
C ALA A 64 11.73 13.89 3.32
N LEU A 65 11.80 12.69 2.75
CA LEU A 65 11.57 11.43 3.45
C LEU A 65 12.94 10.91 3.89
N ALA A 66 13.16 10.90 5.21
CA ALA A 66 14.45 10.55 5.79
C ALA A 66 14.53 9.04 6.07
N ALA A 67 15.74 8.50 5.96
CA ALA A 67 16.06 7.15 6.40
C ALA A 67 15.56 6.89 7.82
N SER A 68 14.77 5.82 7.99
CA SER A 68 14.25 5.43 9.29
C SER A 68 15.29 4.60 10.04
N PRO A 69 15.44 4.76 11.37
CA PRO A 69 16.27 3.87 12.19
C PRO A 69 15.88 2.38 12.11
N LEU A 70 14.72 2.09 11.52
CA LEU A 70 14.17 0.75 11.35
C LEU A 70 14.58 0.08 10.02
N GLU A 71 15.34 0.74 9.14
CA GLU A 71 15.74 0.17 7.84
C GLU A 71 16.34 -1.24 7.94
N GLY A 72 17.25 -1.46 8.90
CA GLY A 72 17.83 -2.79 9.10
C GLY A 72 16.81 -3.87 9.48
N ARG A 73 15.71 -3.49 10.16
CA ARG A 73 14.60 -4.41 10.44
C ARG A 73 13.71 -4.60 9.23
N VAL A 74 13.46 -3.56 8.45
CA VAL A 74 12.70 -3.64 7.19
C VAL A 74 13.36 -4.61 6.22
N THR A 75 14.67 -4.52 6.02
CA THR A 75 15.41 -5.43 5.15
C THR A 75 15.30 -6.88 5.62
N ALA A 76 15.38 -7.13 6.93
CA ALA A 76 15.26 -8.48 7.48
C ALA A 76 13.85 -9.06 7.30
N GLU A 77 12.80 -8.27 7.54
CA GLU A 77 11.41 -8.70 7.34
C GLU A 77 11.07 -8.96 5.87
N LEU A 78 11.77 -8.30 4.94
CA LEU A 78 11.56 -8.44 3.50
C LEU A 78 12.40 -9.53 2.84
N ALA A 79 13.31 -10.18 3.57
CA ALA A 79 14.22 -11.18 2.99
C ALA A 79 13.48 -12.30 2.24
N ASP A 80 12.28 -12.66 2.71
CA ASP A 80 11.43 -13.70 2.12
C ASP A 80 10.21 -13.13 1.37
N GLU A 81 10.21 -11.83 1.04
CA GLU A 81 9.07 -11.12 0.42
C GLU A 81 9.43 -10.43 -0.92
N PRO A 82 10.05 -11.14 -1.90
CA PRO A 82 10.51 -10.52 -3.14
C PRO A 82 9.38 -9.92 -3.99
N GLU A 83 8.19 -10.52 -3.95
CA GLU A 83 7.01 -9.98 -4.65
C GLU A 83 6.55 -8.65 -4.07
N ALA A 84 6.64 -8.47 -2.75
CA ALA A 84 6.27 -7.22 -2.11
C ALA A 84 7.23 -6.09 -2.49
N LEU A 85 8.53 -6.40 -2.60
CA LEU A 85 9.55 -5.46 -3.05
C LEU A 85 9.36 -5.07 -4.53
N ALA A 86 9.09 -6.06 -5.39
CA ALA A 86 8.82 -5.80 -6.81
C ALA A 86 7.56 -4.93 -7.00
N ARG A 87 6.49 -5.21 -6.23
CA ARG A 87 5.25 -4.42 -6.30
C ARG A 87 5.46 -2.99 -5.79
N ALA A 88 6.23 -2.82 -4.71
CA ALA A 88 6.59 -1.49 -4.19
C ALA A 88 7.41 -0.69 -5.20
N GLY A 89 8.41 -1.31 -5.83
CA GLY A 89 9.20 -0.68 -6.89
C GLY A 89 8.33 -0.24 -8.07
N ALA A 90 7.44 -1.12 -8.56
CA ALA A 90 6.53 -0.77 -9.64
C ALA A 90 5.57 0.37 -9.27
N LEU A 91 5.11 0.44 -8.01
CA LEU A 91 4.31 1.58 -7.53
C LEU A 91 5.14 2.86 -7.50
N ALA A 92 6.39 2.80 -7.04
CA ALA A 92 7.29 3.95 -7.02
C ALA A 92 7.57 4.50 -8.43
N GLU A 93 7.82 3.63 -9.41
CA GLU A 93 7.97 4.02 -10.81
C GLU A 93 6.71 4.72 -11.36
N ARG A 94 5.52 4.21 -11.01
CA ARG A 94 4.26 4.86 -11.39
C ARG A 94 4.04 6.19 -10.67
N ALA A 95 4.40 6.29 -9.39
CA ALA A 95 4.30 7.53 -8.63
C ALA A 95 5.20 8.62 -9.23
N GLU A 96 6.41 8.27 -9.63
CA GLU A 96 7.30 9.18 -10.35
C GLU A 96 6.73 9.58 -11.71
N ALA A 97 6.24 8.61 -12.50
CA ALA A 97 5.72 8.88 -13.84
C ALA A 97 4.42 9.70 -13.85
N VAL A 98 3.52 9.48 -12.89
CA VAL A 98 2.19 10.10 -12.85
C VAL A 98 2.19 11.40 -12.05
N LEU A 99 2.86 11.41 -10.89
CA LEU A 99 2.83 12.54 -9.95
C LEU A 99 4.13 13.35 -9.97
N GLY A 100 5.22 12.85 -10.56
CA GLY A 100 6.55 13.42 -10.38
C GLY A 100 7.15 13.14 -8.99
N ALA A 101 6.59 12.19 -8.24
CA ALA A 101 7.04 11.86 -6.89
C ALA A 101 8.03 10.68 -6.92
N ALA A 102 9.32 10.97 -6.89
CA ALA A 102 10.37 9.96 -6.79
C ALA A 102 10.52 9.48 -5.34
N LEU A 103 10.02 8.27 -5.03
CA LEU A 103 10.19 7.65 -3.72
C LEU A 103 11.64 7.19 -3.53
N PRO A 104 12.30 7.56 -2.41
CA PRO A 104 13.65 7.08 -2.13
C PRO A 104 13.63 5.60 -1.69
N ASP A 105 14.75 4.89 -1.85
CA ASP A 105 14.87 3.45 -1.54
C ASP A 105 14.34 3.04 -0.16
N PRO A 106 14.59 3.79 0.94
CA PRO A 106 14.02 3.45 2.24
C PRO A 106 12.49 3.40 2.24
N GLU A 107 11.85 4.30 1.51
CA GLU A 107 10.39 4.39 1.41
C GLU A 107 9.83 3.26 0.55
N VAL A 108 10.55 2.86 -0.50
CA VAL A 108 10.21 1.65 -1.27
C VAL A 108 10.24 0.41 -0.37
N GLY A 109 11.24 0.30 0.53
CA GLY A 109 11.30 -0.77 1.53
C GLY A 109 10.11 -0.73 2.51
N PHE A 110 9.76 0.44 3.04
CA PHE A 110 8.60 0.58 3.94
C PHE A 110 7.28 0.25 3.24
N LEU A 111 7.12 0.68 1.99
CA LEU A 111 5.98 0.34 1.17
C LEU A 111 5.89 -1.18 0.95
N ALA A 112 7.01 -1.83 0.63
CA ALA A 112 7.07 -3.28 0.50
C ALA A 112 6.62 -4.00 1.78
N LEU A 113 7.03 -3.50 2.96
CA LEU A 113 6.59 -4.06 4.24
C LEU A 113 5.06 -3.96 4.41
N HIS A 114 4.47 -2.82 4.07
CA HIS A 114 3.01 -2.66 4.11
C HIS A 114 2.29 -3.63 3.15
N LEU A 115 2.82 -3.83 1.95
CA LEU A 115 2.27 -4.77 0.97
C LEU A 115 2.39 -6.23 1.44
N ALA A 116 3.53 -6.61 2.05
CA ALA A 116 3.72 -7.93 2.64
C ALA A 116 2.69 -8.18 3.76
N VAL A 117 2.46 -7.21 4.64
CA VAL A 117 1.44 -7.30 5.71
C VAL A 117 0.03 -7.41 5.13
N LEU A 118 -0.30 -6.61 4.11
CA LEU A 118 -1.59 -6.68 3.42
C LEU A 118 -1.84 -8.07 2.84
N ARG A 119 -0.84 -8.64 2.17
CA ARG A 119 -0.88 -9.98 1.59
C ARG A 119 -1.09 -11.05 2.67
N ARG A 120 -0.34 -10.99 3.78
CA ARG A 120 -0.51 -11.92 4.92
C ARG A 120 -1.90 -11.85 5.56
N ARG A 121 -2.53 -10.66 5.54
CA ARG A 121 -3.92 -10.43 6.03
C ARG A 121 -4.99 -10.74 4.99
N SER A 122 -4.58 -11.04 3.77
CA SER A 122 -5.42 -11.51 2.67
C SER A 122 -5.11 -12.99 2.44
N PRO A 123 -5.47 -13.90 3.37
CA PRO A 123 -5.25 -15.30 3.12
C PRO A 123 -5.94 -15.66 1.80
N PRO A 124 -5.34 -16.52 0.96
CA PRO A 124 -6.01 -17.01 -0.23
C PRO A 124 -7.39 -17.50 0.20
N VAL A 125 -8.42 -17.17 -0.57
CA VAL A 125 -9.75 -17.72 -0.34
C VAL A 125 -9.55 -19.22 -0.23
N ALA A 126 -9.71 -19.76 0.97
CA ALA A 126 -9.61 -21.20 1.18
C ALA A 126 -10.66 -21.79 0.23
N GLU A 127 -10.21 -22.60 -0.74
CA GLU A 127 -11.14 -23.47 -1.44
C GLU A 127 -11.95 -24.19 -0.35
N GLY A 128 -13.28 -24.10 -0.47
CA GLY A 128 -14.21 -24.48 0.59
C GLY A 128 -13.99 -25.92 1.06
N PRO A 129 -14.59 -26.30 2.20
CA PRO A 129 -14.38 -27.62 2.78
C PRO A 129 -14.86 -28.70 1.78
N GLU A 130 -13.93 -29.36 1.10
CA GLU A 130 -14.25 -30.58 0.36
C GLU A 130 -14.84 -31.61 1.32
N ALA A 131 -16.00 -32.09 0.90
CA ALA A 131 -16.87 -33.08 1.50
C ALA A 131 -16.19 -34.08 2.46
N ARG A 132 -16.71 -34.16 3.70
CA ARG A 132 -16.60 -35.38 4.52
C ARG A 132 -17.10 -36.57 3.68
N PRO A 133 -16.33 -37.64 3.49
CA PRO A 133 -16.89 -38.87 2.99
C PRO A 133 -17.78 -39.46 4.09
N ALA A 134 -19.05 -39.70 3.75
CA ALA A 134 -19.94 -40.48 4.58
C ALA A 134 -19.37 -41.90 4.75
N ARG A 135 -19.21 -42.34 6.00
CA ARG A 135 -19.11 -43.75 6.39
C ARG A 135 -19.97 -43.97 7.62
#